data_AF-A0A916QNX5-F1
#
_entry.id   AF-A0A916QNX5-F1
#
_cell.length_a   1.000
_cell.length_b   1.000
_cell.length_c   1.000
_cell.angle_alpha   90.00
_cell.angle_beta   90.00
_cell.angle_gamma   90.00
#
_symmetry.space_group_name_H-M   'P 1'
#
loop_
_entity.id
_entity.type
_entity.pdbx_description
1 polymer ?
#
loop_
_entity_poly.entity_id
_entity_poly.type
_entity_poly.pdbx_seq_one_letter_code
_entity_poly.pdbx_strand_id
1 'polypeptide(L)'
;MKLTGKQHKQLREAIQSAFPFEGDFKMMLLEEMEVSLDNIVGGGNYNQIVSNLITQLEPQNKILELIEAALINVPNNQELLNCKQQFIQQTEPINIPIQAKLLDVPDNQKLLRLNKFIYNST
;
A
#
# COMPACT_ATOMS: atom_id res chain seq x y z
N MET A 1 -1.97 1.41 7.65
CA MET A 1 -2.59 2.51 6.88
C MET A 1 -4.08 2.50 7.19
N LYS A 2 -4.72 3.66 7.41
CA LYS A 2 -6.16 3.72 7.67
C LYS A 2 -6.90 4.13 6.40
N LEU A 3 -7.75 3.25 5.89
CA LEU A 3 -8.53 3.54 4.68
C LEU A 3 -9.77 4.37 5.04
N THR A 4 -10.12 5.31 4.16
CA THR A 4 -11.47 5.90 4.19
C THR A 4 -12.49 4.86 3.69
N GLY A 5 -13.77 5.02 4.04
CA GLY A 5 -14.82 4.10 3.59
C GLY A 5 -14.93 3.99 2.06
N LYS A 6 -14.59 5.07 1.32
CA LYS A 6 -14.53 5.04 -0.15
C LYS A 6 -13.38 4.16 -0.64
N GLN A 7 -12.20 4.32 -0.06
CA GLN A 7 -11.01 3.54 -0.44
C GLN A 7 -11.18 2.06 -0.10
N HIS A 8 -11.77 1.77 1.05
CA HIS A 8 -12.10 0.40 1.46
C HIS A 8 -13.07 -0.26 0.47
N LYS A 9 -14.14 0.45 0.08
CA LYS A 9 -15.07 0.00 -0.96
C LYS A 9 -14.36 -0.25 -2.30
N GLN A 10 -13.55 0.69 -2.77
CA GLN A 10 -12.84 0.57 -4.04
C GLN A 10 -11.88 -0.63 -4.06
N LEU A 11 -11.14 -0.84 -2.98
CA LEU A 11 -10.24 -1.98 -2.87
C LEU A 11 -11.01 -3.31 -2.87
N ARG A 12 -12.14 -3.38 -2.15
CA ARG A 12 -13.00 -4.57 -2.17
C ARG A 12 -13.50 -4.88 -3.58
N GLU A 13 -14.02 -3.88 -4.30
CA GLU A 13 -14.51 -4.04 -5.67
C GLU A 13 -13.39 -4.48 -6.62
N ALA A 14 -12.21 -3.87 -6.50
CA ALA A 14 -11.03 -4.22 -7.31
C ALA A 14 -10.59 -5.68 -7.09
N ILE A 15 -10.59 -6.15 -5.84
CA ILE A 15 -10.27 -7.55 -5.51
C ILE A 15 -11.29 -8.50 -6.13
N GLN A 16 -12.59 -8.18 -6.03
CA GLN A 16 -13.64 -9.04 -6.60
C GLN A 16 -13.65 -9.04 -8.14
N SER A 17 -13.25 -7.92 -8.75
CA SER A 17 -13.04 -7.79 -10.19
C SER A 17 -11.86 -8.66 -10.65
N ALA A 18 -10.77 -8.72 -9.87
CA ALA A 18 -9.61 -9.55 -10.16
C ALA A 18 -9.85 -11.04 -9.87
N PHE A 19 -10.59 -11.36 -8.81
CA PHE A 19 -10.91 -12.71 -8.37
C PHE A 19 -12.43 -12.86 -8.22
N PRO A 20 -13.17 -13.16 -9.29
CA PRO A 20 -14.64 -13.31 -9.23
C PRO A 20 -15.09 -14.48 -8.34
N PHE A 21 -14.22 -15.48 -8.18
CA PHE A 21 -14.48 -16.66 -7.36
C PHE A 21 -13.65 -16.64 -6.08
N GLU A 22 -14.29 -16.97 -4.96
CA GLU A 22 -13.66 -17.01 -3.64
C GLU A 22 -12.47 -17.97 -3.59
N GLY A 23 -12.54 -19.10 -4.32
CA GLY A 23 -11.48 -20.10 -4.36
C GLY A 23 -10.15 -19.56 -4.91
N ASP A 24 -10.21 -18.78 -5.99
CA ASP A 24 -9.01 -18.19 -6.61
C ASP A 24 -8.38 -17.15 -5.67
N PHE A 25 -9.22 -16.37 -4.99
CA PHE A 25 -8.74 -15.42 -3.98
C PHE A 25 -8.10 -16.12 -2.78
N LYS A 26 -8.71 -17.22 -2.30
CA LYS A 26 -8.17 -18.03 -1.21
C LYS A 26 -6.81 -18.60 -1.56
N MET A 27 -6.65 -19.10 -2.79
CA MET A 27 -5.41 -19.66 -3.29
C MET A 27 -4.31 -18.60 -3.33
N MET A 28 -4.59 -17.41 -3.89
CA MET A 28 -3.64 -16.30 -3.92
C MET A 28 -3.18 -15.89 -2.52
N LEU A 29 -4.10 -15.78 -1.55
CA LEU A 29 -3.73 -15.40 -0.17
C LEU A 29 -2.84 -16.44 0.50
N LEU A 30 -3.07 -17.72 0.24
CA LEU A 30 -2.28 -18.80 0.80
C LEU A 30 -0.88 -18.84 0.17
N GLU A 31 -0.79 -18.70 -1.15
CA GLU A 31 0.45 -18.86 -1.91
C GLU A 31 1.35 -17.63 -1.82
N GLU A 32 0.79 -16.43 -1.86
CA GLU A 32 1.56 -15.17 -1.91
C GLU A 32 1.74 -14.49 -0.55
N MET A 33 0.81 -14.73 0.39
CA MET A 33 0.81 -14.03 1.69
C MET A 33 0.88 -14.96 2.89
N GLU A 34 0.86 -16.29 2.69
CA GLU A 34 0.73 -17.29 3.75
C GLU A 34 -0.48 -17.05 4.68
N VAL A 35 -1.53 -16.41 4.16
CA VAL A 35 -2.76 -16.08 4.90
C VAL A 35 -3.87 -17.05 4.53
N SER A 36 -4.40 -17.77 5.52
CA SER A 36 -5.61 -18.57 5.32
C SER A 36 -6.88 -17.77 5.58
N LEU A 37 -7.81 -17.77 4.61
CA LEU A 37 -9.16 -17.24 4.79
C LEU A 37 -9.94 -17.96 5.90
N ASP A 38 -9.59 -19.21 6.24
CA ASP A 38 -10.29 -19.97 7.29
C ASP A 38 -10.10 -19.36 8.69
N ASN A 39 -9.05 -18.55 8.86
CA ASN A 39 -8.79 -17.80 10.09
C ASN A 39 -9.50 -16.44 10.11
N ILE A 40 -10.11 -16.01 9.00
CA ILE A 40 -10.85 -14.76 8.92
C ILE A 40 -12.25 -15.01 9.49
N VAL A 41 -12.37 -14.74 10.78
CA VAL A 41 -13.61 -14.91 11.53
C VAL A 41 -14.70 -14.02 10.93
N GLY A 42 -15.65 -14.65 10.25
CA GLY A 42 -16.93 -14.05 9.84
C GLY A 42 -17.01 -13.64 8.38
N GLY A 43 -18.16 -13.93 7.78
CA GLY A 43 -18.53 -13.57 6.42
C GLY A 43 -19.51 -14.61 5.87
N GLY A 44 -20.79 -14.25 5.78
CA GLY A 44 -21.81 -15.12 5.17
C GLY A 44 -21.76 -15.13 3.64
N ASN A 45 -20.93 -14.27 3.03
CA ASN A 45 -20.72 -14.20 1.60
C ASN A 45 -19.37 -13.55 1.26
N TYR A 46 -18.94 -13.71 0.00
CA TYR A 46 -17.66 -13.25 -0.50
C TYR A 46 -17.40 -11.74 -0.30
N ASN A 47 -18.43 -10.88 -0.41
CA ASN A 47 -18.29 -9.45 -0.11
C ASN A 47 -17.82 -9.20 1.32
N GLN A 48 -18.42 -9.90 2.28
CA GLN A 48 -18.08 -9.76 3.70
C GLN A 48 -16.70 -10.33 3.98
N ILE A 49 -16.31 -11.44 3.34
CA ILE A 49 -14.98 -12.05 3.48
C ILE A 49 -13.89 -11.05 3.06
N VAL A 50 -13.99 -10.50 1.84
CA VAL A 50 -13.00 -9.52 1.33
C VAL A 50 -12.98 -8.27 2.21
N SER A 51 -14.15 -7.77 2.60
CA SER A 51 -14.29 -6.61 3.49
C SER A 51 -13.57 -6.80 4.82
N ASN A 52 -13.79 -7.96 5.46
CA ASN A 52 -13.23 -8.28 6.77
C ASN A 52 -11.72 -8.47 6.70
N LEU A 53 -11.21 -9.11 5.64
CA LEU A 53 -9.78 -9.24 5.40
C LEU A 53 -9.10 -7.86 5.29
N ILE A 54 -9.66 -6.95 4.49
CA ILE A 54 -9.10 -5.60 4.36
C ILE A 54 -9.02 -4.93 5.74
N THR A 55 -10.09 -4.99 6.53
CA THR A 55 -10.12 -4.43 7.89
C THR A 55 -9.08 -5.05 8.82
N GLN A 56 -8.76 -6.35 8.68
CA GLN A 56 -7.71 -7.00 9.45
C GLN A 56 -6.29 -6.58 9.03
N LEU A 57 -6.08 -6.32 7.74
CA LEU A 57 -4.76 -5.94 7.18
C LEU A 57 -4.43 -4.45 7.35
N GLU A 58 -5.43 -3.57 7.47
CA GLU A 58 -5.26 -2.14 7.72
C GLU A 58 -4.31 -1.80 8.90
N PRO A 59 -4.54 -2.33 10.13
CA PRO A 59 -3.67 -2.06 11.27
C PRO A 59 -2.27 -2.69 11.12
N GLN A 60 -2.14 -3.74 10.30
CA GLN A 60 -0.88 -4.42 10.03
C GLN A 60 -0.05 -3.74 8.92
N ASN A 61 -0.61 -2.70 8.30
CA ASN A 61 -0.01 -2.01 7.15
C ASN A 61 0.26 -2.91 5.93
N LYS A 62 -0.50 -4.01 5.81
CA LYS A 62 -0.35 -5.03 4.74
C LYS A 62 -1.25 -4.79 3.52
N ILE A 63 -1.88 -3.62 3.42
CA ILE A 63 -2.79 -3.30 2.29
C ILE A 63 -2.03 -3.23 0.96
N LEU A 64 -0.84 -2.63 0.94
CA LEU A 64 -0.02 -2.59 -0.27
C LEU A 64 0.45 -4.00 -0.67
N GLU A 65 0.90 -4.80 0.30
CA GLU A 65 1.30 -6.20 0.11
C GLU A 65 0.17 -7.03 -0.51
N LEU A 66 -1.07 -6.87 -0.03
CA LEU A 66 -2.25 -7.53 -0.61
C LEU A 66 -2.46 -7.16 -2.10
N ILE A 67 -2.29 -5.88 -2.43
CA ILE A 67 -2.48 -5.40 -3.80
C ILE A 67 -1.36 -5.90 -4.71
N GLU A 68 -0.14 -5.98 -4.19
CA GLU A 68 1.00 -6.53 -4.93
C GLU A 68 0.84 -8.03 -5.20
N ALA A 69 0.46 -8.81 -4.19
CA ALA A 69 0.13 -10.22 -4.33
C ALA A 69 -1.00 -10.45 -5.36
N ALA A 70 -2.05 -9.63 -5.31
CA ALA A 70 -3.14 -9.67 -6.28
C ALA A 70 -2.68 -9.34 -7.71
N LEU A 71 -1.77 -8.38 -7.87
CA LEU A 71 -1.20 -7.99 -9.17
C LEU A 71 -0.18 -9.00 -9.72
N ILE A 72 0.46 -9.83 -8.89
CA ILE A 72 1.28 -10.95 -9.37
C ILE A 72 0.41 -11.94 -10.16
N ASN A 73 -0.79 -12.21 -9.65
CA ASN A 73 -1.75 -13.14 -10.26
C ASN A 73 -2.55 -12.51 -11.41
N VAL A 74 -2.95 -11.24 -11.27
CA VAL A 74 -3.78 -10.52 -12.25
C VAL A 74 -3.15 -9.18 -12.63
N PRO A 75 -2.01 -9.17 -13.36
CA PRO A 75 -1.17 -7.99 -13.55
C PRO A 75 -1.82 -6.84 -14.31
N ASN A 76 -2.83 -7.15 -15.14
CA ASN A 76 -3.49 -6.17 -16.01
C ASN A 76 -4.80 -5.63 -15.43
N ASN A 77 -5.15 -5.97 -14.17
CA ASN A 77 -6.37 -5.45 -13.54
C ASN A 77 -6.20 -3.95 -13.24
N GLN A 78 -6.90 -3.11 -14.00
CA GLN A 78 -6.82 -1.65 -13.89
C GLN A 78 -7.32 -1.13 -12.54
N GLU A 79 -8.29 -1.77 -11.92
CA GLU A 79 -8.83 -1.35 -10.63
C GLU A 79 -7.79 -1.53 -9.50
N LEU A 80 -7.07 -2.64 -9.51
CA LEU A 80 -5.96 -2.91 -8.58
C LEU A 80 -4.79 -1.95 -8.82
N LEU A 81 -4.43 -1.67 -10.08
CA LEU A 81 -3.39 -0.70 -10.42
C LEU A 81 -3.73 0.70 -9.91
N ASN A 82 -4.98 1.14 -10.08
CA ASN A 82 -5.47 2.42 -9.57
C ASN A 82 -5.40 2.47 -8.03
N CYS A 83 -5.78 1.38 -7.36
CA CYS A 83 -5.65 1.27 -5.91
C CYS A 83 -4.18 1.38 -5.48
N LYS A 84 -3.27 0.66 -6.14
CA LYS A 84 -1.82 0.72 -5.87
C LYS A 84 -1.29 2.14 -5.97
N GLN A 85 -1.61 2.84 -7.06
CA GLN A 85 -1.19 4.23 -7.27
C GLN A 85 -1.71 5.18 -6.19
N GLN A 86 -2.98 5.02 -5.81
CA GLN A 86 -3.60 5.86 -4.78
C GLN A 86 -2.98 5.66 -3.39
N PHE A 87 -2.56 4.43 -3.07
CA PHE A 87 -2.06 4.09 -1.74
C PHE A 87 -0.55 4.32 -1.58
N ILE A 88 0.25 4.19 -2.64
CA ILE A 88 1.66 4.60 -2.63
C ILE A 88 1.80 6.10 -2.32
N GLN A 89 0.88 6.93 -2.80
CA GLN A 89 0.86 8.37 -2.50
C GLN A 89 0.56 8.69 -1.03
N GLN A 90 0.07 7.72 -0.24
CA GLN A 90 -0.32 7.90 1.16
C GLN A 90 0.69 7.31 2.15
N THR A 91 1.67 6.52 1.66
CA THR A 91 2.72 5.91 2.49
C THR A 91 4.01 6.73 2.57
N GLU A 92 4.04 7.93 1.97
CA GLU A 92 5.15 8.88 2.08
C GLU A 92 4.95 9.88 3.24
N PRO A 93 5.84 9.90 4.24
CA PRO A 93 6.25 11.13 4.93
C PRO A 93 7.77 11.30 4.70
N ILE A 94 8.33 12.37 4.14
CA ILE A 94 8.26 13.80 4.51
C ILE A 94 8.76 14.62 3.31
N ASN A 95 7.93 15.51 2.78
CA ASN A 95 8.42 16.74 2.15
C ASN A 95 8.90 17.65 3.27
N ILE A 96 10.20 17.73 3.53
CA ILE A 96 10.73 18.79 4.40
C ILE A 96 10.61 20.05 3.54
N PRO A 97 9.79 21.06 3.91
CA PRO A 97 9.94 22.35 3.29
C PRO A 97 11.32 22.85 3.70
N ILE A 98 12.28 22.84 2.76
CA ILE A 98 13.53 23.60 2.91
C ILE A 98 13.17 25.07 2.79
N GLN A 99 12.52 25.60 3.82
CA GLN A 99 12.27 27.01 4.07
C GLN A 99 11.65 27.14 5.47
N ALA A 100 12.46 27.66 6.39
CA ALA A 100 12.09 28.16 7.71
C ALA A 100 11.88 27.13 8.85
N LYS A 101 12.97 26.74 9.52
CA LYS A 101 13.29 27.29 10.85
C LYS A 101 14.71 26.93 11.27
N LEU A 102 15.55 27.94 11.25
CA LEU A 102 16.83 28.00 11.94
C LEU A 102 16.57 27.86 13.46
N LEU A 103 16.95 26.75 14.08
CA LEU A 103 17.17 26.65 15.53
C LEU A 103 18.35 25.72 15.80
N ASP A 104 19.48 26.33 16.15
CA ASP A 104 20.44 25.91 17.18
C ASP A 104 21.09 24.52 17.10
N VAL A 105 21.94 24.29 16.08
CA VAL A 105 23.11 23.42 16.24
C VAL A 105 24.34 24.08 15.58
N PRO A 106 25.42 24.37 16.32
CA PRO A 106 26.64 24.93 15.74
C PRO A 106 27.44 23.82 15.03
N ASP A 107 28.06 24.20 13.91
CA ASP A 107 29.06 23.43 13.14
C ASP A 107 28.60 22.41 12.08
N ASN A 108 27.92 22.91 11.04
CA ASN A 108 27.78 22.22 9.76
C ASN A 108 28.62 22.82 8.62
N GLN A 109 29.83 23.34 8.90
CA GLN A 109 30.77 23.77 7.85
C GLN A 109 31.36 22.60 7.03
N LYS A 110 31.17 21.34 7.44
CA LYS A 110 31.64 20.16 6.68
C LYS A 110 30.66 19.67 5.62
N LEU A 111 29.34 19.86 5.78
CA LEU A 111 28.35 19.33 4.85
C LEU A 111 28.11 20.21 3.60
N LEU A 112 28.58 21.46 3.59
CA LEU A 112 28.48 22.33 2.41
C LEU A 112 29.52 22.07 1.30
N ARG A 113 30.55 21.26 1.56
CA ARG A 113 31.62 21.03 0.56
C ARG A 113 31.37 19.86 -0.39
N LEU A 114 30.50 18.89 -0.03
CA LEU A 114 30.20 17.77 -0.93
C LEU A 114 29.14 18.11 -1.99
N ASN A 115 28.13 18.93 -1.65
CA ASN A 115 27.02 19.22 -2.57
C ASN A 115 27.35 20.21 -3.69
N LYS A 116 28.56 20.79 -3.71
CA LYS A 116 28.99 21.71 -4.77
C LYS A 116 29.72 21.04 -5.94
N PHE A 117 30.08 19.76 -5.83
CA PHE A 117 30.88 19.08 -6.85
C PHE A 117 30.07 18.25 -7.86
N ILE A 118 28.82 17.88 -7.55
CA ILE A 118 28.07 16.97 -8.43
C ILE A 118 27.20 17.71 -9.46
N TYR A 119 26.87 19.00 -9.25
CA TYR A 119 25.92 19.72 -10.11
C TYR A 119 26.52 20.68 -11.16
N ASN A 120 27.85 20.80 -11.31
CA ASN A 120 28.44 21.75 -12.28
C ASN A 120 29.76 21.27 -12.95
N SER A 121 29.74 20.14 -13.65
CA SER A 121 30.68 19.78 -14.74
C SER A 121 30.08 18.55 -15.44
N THR A 122 29.59 18.57 -16.67
CA THR A 122 29.85 19.41 -17.85
C THR A 122 28.64 19.28 -18.79
#